data_AF-A0A7X8DSH7-F1
#
_entry.id   AF-A0A7X8DSH7-F1
#
_cell.length_a   1.000
_cell.length_b   1.000
_cell.length_c   1.000
_cell.angle_alpha   90.00
_cell.angle_beta   90.00
_cell.angle_gamma   90.00
#
_symmetry.space_group_name_H-M   'P 1'
#
loop_
_entity.id
_entity.type
_entity.pdbx_description
1 polymer ?
#
loop_
_entity_poly.entity_id
_entity_poly.type
_entity_poly.pdbx_seq_one_letter_code
_entity_poly.pdbx_strand_id
1 'polypeptide(L)'
;MNKKIILLLLFALFIAIFSIQNASPVLIRLLFWDFEIYLVLIVLGAIVFGAILMALVTSLSSFRLNKEIRMEKKEKEELLNEVEELKVLLAKYREETPASAEEEKVNENDSTEDSNTSEQELKEEE
;
A
#
# COMPACT_ATOMS: atom_id res chain seq x y z
N MET A 1 -16.77 -22.01 9.94
CA MET A 1 -17.83 -21.85 8.91
C MET A 1 -17.50 -20.65 8.03
N ASN A 2 -17.47 -20.83 6.72
CA ASN A 2 -17.11 -19.75 5.77
C ASN A 2 -18.25 -18.73 5.70
N LYS A 3 -18.26 -17.76 6.62
CA LYS A 3 -19.27 -16.69 6.69
C LYS A 3 -19.46 -15.98 5.34
N LYS A 4 -18.38 -15.90 4.53
CA LYS A 4 -18.40 -15.39 3.15
C LYS A 4 -19.41 -16.10 2.25
N ILE A 5 -19.48 -17.44 2.30
CA ILE A 5 -20.41 -18.22 1.46
C ILE A 5 -21.85 -17.96 1.89
N ILE A 6 -22.11 -17.95 3.20
CA ILE A 6 -23.43 -17.62 3.74
C ILE A 6 -23.84 -16.20 3.29
N LEU A 7 -22.94 -15.22 3.38
CA LEU A 7 -23.20 -13.85 2.95
C LEU A 7 -23.50 -13.76 1.44
N LEU A 8 -22.73 -14.49 0.62
CA LEU A 8 -22.91 -14.53 -0.83
C LEU A 8 -24.26 -15.14 -1.21
N LEU A 9 -24.67 -16.19 -0.50
CA LEU A 9 -25.94 -16.86 -0.72
C LEU A 9 -27.12 -15.96 -0.32
N LEU A 10 -27.00 -15.26 0.81
CA LEU A 10 -28.00 -14.27 1.24
C LEU A 10 -28.12 -13.11 0.23
N PHE A 11 -26.99 -12.64 -0.29
CA PHE A 11 -26.96 -11.60 -1.32
C PHE A 11 -27.56 -12.08 -2.65
N ALA A 12 -27.24 -13.30 -3.08
CA ALA A 12 -27.83 -13.90 -4.28
C ALA A 12 -29.36 -14.06 -4.13
N LEU A 13 -29.83 -14.45 -2.95
CA LEU A 13 -31.26 -14.53 -2.63
C LEU A 13 -31.91 -13.14 -2.73
N PHE A 14 -31.27 -12.10 -2.20
CA PHE A 14 -31.75 -10.71 -2.31
C PHE A 14 -31.87 -10.27 -3.78
N ILE A 15 -30.85 -10.54 -4.61
CA ILE A 15 -30.89 -10.24 -6.05
C ILE A 15 -32.02 -11.00 -6.74
N ALA A 16 -32.25 -12.27 -6.40
CA ALA A 16 -33.32 -13.06 -6.98
C ALA A 16 -34.70 -12.48 -6.67
N ILE A 17 -34.94 -12.11 -5.40
CA ILE A 17 -36.18 -11.44 -4.98
C ILE A 17 -36.36 -10.11 -5.71
N PHE A 18 -35.30 -9.29 -5.76
CA PHE A 18 -35.29 -8.02 -6.48
C PHE A 18 -35.64 -8.21 -7.96
N SER A 19 -35.08 -9.23 -8.59
CA SER A 19 -35.30 -9.55 -10.01
C SER A 19 -36.75 -9.94 -10.28
N ILE A 20 -37.35 -10.76 -9.40
CA ILE A 20 -38.75 -11.19 -9.53
C ILE A 20 -39.70 -9.99 -9.36
N GLN A 21 -39.47 -9.16 -8.34
CA GLN A 21 -40.33 -8.00 -8.07
C GLN A 21 -40.23 -6.92 -9.17
N ASN A 22 -39.08 -6.81 -9.81
CA ASN A 22 -38.83 -5.85 -10.89
C ASN A 22 -38.75 -6.53 -12.26
N ALA A 23 -39.43 -7.67 -12.43
CA ALA A 23 -39.53 -8.40 -13.70
C ALA A 23 -40.50 -7.73 -14.69
N SER A 24 -40.60 -6.41 -14.65
CA SER A 24 -41.38 -5.63 -15.61
C SER A 24 -40.47 -5.13 -16.71
N PRO A 25 -40.77 -5.43 -17.99
CA PRO A 25 -40.00 -4.89 -19.10
C PRO A 25 -40.20 -3.37 -19.17
N VAL A 26 -39.12 -2.65 -19.47
CA VAL A 26 -39.12 -1.20 -19.65
C VAL A 26 -38.66 -0.88 -21.07
N LEU A 27 -39.39 0.01 -21.73
CA LEU A 27 -39.02 0.56 -23.03
C LEU A 27 -37.83 1.50 -22.87
N ILE A 28 -36.75 1.21 -23.58
CA ILE A 28 -35.56 2.06 -23.60
C ILE A 28 -35.31 2.54 -25.01
N ARG A 29 -35.07 3.85 -25.10
CA ARG A 29 -34.67 4.53 -26.32
C ARG A 29 -33.20 4.92 -26.22
N LEU A 30 -32.34 4.20 -26.93
CA LEU A 30 -30.91 4.46 -27.03
C LEU A 30 -30.60 5.11 -28.38
N LEU A 31 -30.44 6.44 -28.38
CA LEU A 31 -30.17 7.27 -29.58
C LEU A 31 -31.19 7.07 -30.71
N PHE A 32 -31.08 5.98 -31.47
CA PHE A 32 -31.94 5.61 -32.60
C PHE A 32 -32.58 4.22 -32.47
N TRP A 33 -32.37 3.54 -31.34
CA TRP A 33 -32.88 2.19 -31.12
C TRP A 33 -33.86 2.13 -29.97
N ASP A 34 -34.95 1.40 -30.18
CA ASP A 34 -35.98 1.14 -29.18
C ASP A 34 -36.04 -0.35 -28.90
N PHE A 35 -35.83 -0.74 -27.64
CA PHE A 35 -35.93 -2.13 -27.20
C PHE A 35 -36.62 -2.23 -25.84
N GLU A 36 -37.33 -3.34 -25.62
CA GLU A 36 -37.95 -3.67 -24.35
C GLU A 36 -37.07 -4.68 -23.62
N ILE A 37 -36.55 -4.30 -22.45
CA ILE A 37 -35.69 -5.16 -21.63
C ILE A 37 -36.03 -4.97 -20.15
N TYR A 38 -35.78 -6.01 -19.36
CA TYR A 38 -35.95 -5.94 -17.91
C TYR A 38 -34.93 -5.01 -17.26
N LEU A 39 -35.39 -4.20 -16.29
CA LEU A 39 -34.56 -3.21 -15.61
C LEU A 39 -33.30 -3.82 -14.99
N VAL A 40 -33.44 -5.00 -14.38
CA VAL A 40 -32.34 -5.71 -13.71
C VAL A 40 -31.20 -6.06 -14.67
N LEU A 41 -31.50 -6.41 -15.93
CA LEU A 41 -30.47 -6.76 -16.91
C LEU A 41 -29.61 -5.56 -17.28
N ILE A 42 -30.19 -4.36 -17.32
CA ILE A 42 -29.46 -3.12 -17.61
C ILE A 42 -28.54 -2.79 -16.45
N VAL A 43 -29.04 -2.85 -15.22
CA VAL A 43 -28.23 -2.56 -14.02
C VAL A 43 -27.07 -3.55 -13.89
N LEU A 44 -27.34 -4.85 -14.05
CA LEU A 44 -26.30 -5.87 -14.04
C LEU A 44 -25.29 -5.66 -15.18
N GLY A 45 -25.78 -5.36 -16.39
CA GLY A 45 -24.94 -5.06 -17.55
C GLY A 45 -24.02 -3.86 -17.29
N ALA A 46 -24.53 -2.78 -16.71
CA ALA A 46 -23.76 -1.59 -16.36
C ALA A 46 -22.70 -1.88 -15.27
N ILE A 47 -23.04 -2.65 -14.24
CA ILE A 47 -22.10 -3.06 -13.19
C ILE A 47 -20.98 -3.91 -13.79
N VAL A 48 -21.32 -4.91 -14.60
CA VAL A 48 -20.33 -5.78 -15.27
C VAL A 48 -19.44 -4.96 -16.20
N PHE A 49 -20.03 -4.06 -16.99
CA PHE A 49 -19.28 -3.19 -17.88
C PHE A 49 -18.33 -2.25 -17.11
N GLY A 50 -18.80 -1.66 -16.01
CA GLY A 50 -17.98 -0.86 -15.11
C GLY A 50 -16.83 -1.65 -14.49
N ALA A 51 -17.07 -2.88 -14.05
CA ALA A 51 -16.04 -3.77 -13.53
C ALA A 51 -14.98 -4.13 -14.58
N ILE A 52 -15.40 -4.38 -15.83
CA ILE A 52 -14.49 -4.60 -16.96
C ILE A 52 -13.63 -3.36 -17.21
N LEU A 53 -14.24 -2.17 -17.29
CA LEU A 53 -13.50 -0.92 -17.48
C LEU A 53 -12.50 -0.69 -16.34
N MET A 54 -12.92 -0.91 -15.09
CA MET A 54 -12.06 -0.78 -13.93
C MET A 54 -10.89 -1.77 -13.97
N ALA A 55 -11.14 -3.01 -14.36
CA ALA A 55 -10.09 -4.02 -14.54
C ALA A 55 -9.09 -3.62 -15.64
N LEU A 56 -9.57 -3.09 -16.77
CA LEU A 56 -8.71 -2.62 -17.86
C LEU A 56 -7.82 -1.45 -17.39
N VAL A 57 -8.41 -0.43 -16.76
CA VAL A 57 -7.65 0.74 -16.25
C VAL A 57 -6.63 0.30 -15.19
N THR A 58 -7.03 -0.56 -14.27
CA THR A 58 -6.16 -1.08 -13.21
C THR A 58 -5.02 -1.91 -13.78
N SER A 59 -5.29 -2.75 -14.78
CA SER A 59 -4.28 -3.57 -15.45
C SER A 59 -3.19 -2.71 -16.10
N LEU A 60 -3.56 -1.60 -16.74
CA LEU A 60 -2.60 -0.68 -17.35
C LEU A 60 -1.73 0.02 -16.28
N SER A 61 -2.32 0.48 -15.18
CA SER A 61 -1.59 1.14 -14.09
C SER A 61 -0.63 0.18 -13.36
N SER A 62 -1.04 -1.07 -13.18
CA SER A 62 -0.26 -2.10 -12.50
C SER A 62 1.08 -2.37 -13.19
N PHE A 63 1.18 -2.14 -14.50
CA PHE A 63 2.44 -2.34 -15.24
C PHE A 63 3.53 -1.34 -14.81
N ARG A 64 3.17 -0.08 -14.51
CA ARG A 64 4.12 0.93 -14.04
C ARG A 64 4.62 0.62 -12.64
N LEU A 65 3.69 0.32 -11.73
CA LEU A 65 4.02 -0.08 -10.35
C LEU A 65 4.91 -1.33 -10.33
N ASN A 66 4.61 -2.33 -11.16
CA ASN A 66 5.43 -3.54 -11.22
C ASN A 66 6.85 -3.28 -11.75
N LYS A 67 7.04 -2.26 -12.61
CA LYS A 67 8.37 -1.86 -13.08
C LYS A 67 9.15 -1.16 -11.98
N GLU A 68 8.52 -0.25 -11.25
CA GLU A 68 9.11 0.46 -10.12
C GLU A 68 9.52 -0.50 -9.01
N ILE A 69 8.64 -1.43 -8.62
CA ILE A 69 8.93 -2.50 -7.67
C ILE A 69 10.14 -3.34 -8.11
N ARG A 70 10.31 -3.58 -9.41
CA ARG A 70 11.48 -4.32 -9.93
C ARG A 70 12.76 -3.51 -9.86
N MET A 71 12.70 -2.19 -10.08
CA MET A 71 13.87 -1.31 -9.98
C MET A 71 14.30 -1.16 -8.51
N GLU A 72 13.36 -0.84 -7.62
CA GLU A 72 13.63 -0.74 -6.18
C GLU A 72 14.19 -2.04 -5.60
N LYS A 73 13.68 -3.20 -6.04
CA LYS A 73 14.23 -4.50 -5.62
C LYS A 73 15.66 -4.71 -6.05
N LYS A 74 16.03 -4.27 -7.27
CA LYS A 74 17.41 -4.37 -7.76
C LYS A 74 18.35 -3.46 -7.00
N GLU A 75 17.95 -2.20 -6.81
CA GLU A 75 18.74 -1.23 -6.04
C GLU A 75 18.96 -1.71 -4.60
N LYS A 76 17.93 -2.28 -3.98
CA LYS A 76 18.05 -2.89 -2.65
C LYS A 76 19.05 -4.05 -2.63
N GLU A 77 19.04 -4.91 -3.66
CA GLU A 77 19.98 -6.02 -3.76
C GLU A 77 21.42 -5.54 -3.97
N GLU A 78 21.63 -4.54 -4.82
CA GLU A 78 22.93 -3.90 -5.05
C GLU A 78 23.48 -3.27 -3.76
N LEU A 79 22.66 -2.47 -3.06
CA LEU A 79 23.04 -1.86 -1.78
C LEU A 79 23.37 -2.91 -0.71
N LEU A 80 22.62 -4.01 -0.64
CA LEU A 80 22.93 -5.10 0.30
C LEU A 80 24.27 -5.75 0.00
N ASN A 81 24.59 -5.98 -1.27
CA ASN A 81 25.88 -6.53 -1.68
C ASN A 81 27.03 -5.56 -1.37
N GLU A 82 26.84 -4.26 -1.60
CA GLU A 82 27.85 -3.24 -1.27
C GLU A 82 28.11 -3.16 0.25
N VAL A 83 27.05 -3.23 1.06
CA VAL A 83 27.16 -3.30 2.52
C VAL A 83 27.91 -4.57 2.98
N GLU A 84 27.67 -5.71 2.34
CA GLU A 84 28.39 -6.96 2.60
C GLU A 84 29.88 -6.82 2.26
N GLU A 85 30.21 -6.28 1.08
CA GLU A 85 31.58 -6.07 0.62
C GLU A 85 32.35 -5.10 1.52
N LEU A 86 31.74 -3.96 1.87
CA LEU A 86 32.29 -2.99 2.79
C LEU A 86 32.59 -3.62 4.15
N LYS A 87 31.72 -4.48 4.68
CA LYS A 87 31.97 -5.20 5.95
C LYS A 87 33.15 -6.15 5.85
N VAL A 88 33.28 -6.88 4.75
CA VAL A 88 34.42 -7.80 4.51
C VAL A 88 35.72 -7.01 4.41
N LEU A 89 35.72 -5.89 3.69
CA LEU A 89 36.88 -4.99 3.62
C LEU A 89 37.24 -4.43 4.99
N LEU A 90 36.27 -3.95 5.77
CA LEU A 90 36.48 -3.45 7.14
C LEU A 90 37.09 -4.53 8.06
N ALA A 91 36.63 -5.78 7.95
CA ALA A 91 37.20 -6.90 8.70
C ALA A 91 38.66 -7.16 8.29
N LYS A 92 38.97 -7.13 7.00
CA LYS A 92 40.33 -7.30 6.49
C LYS A 92 41.27 -6.16 6.92
N TYR A 93 40.82 -4.91 6.86
CA TYR A 93 41.59 -3.76 7.34
C TYR A 93 41.81 -3.80 8.86
N ARG A 94 40.86 -4.32 9.64
CA ARG A 94 41.01 -4.56 11.08
C ARG A 94 42.01 -5.68 11.40
N GLU A 95 42.17 -6.67 10.53
CA GLU A 95 43.19 -7.73 10.67
C GLU A 95 44.59 -7.26 10.27
N GLU A 96 44.72 -6.36 9.28
CA GLU A 96 46.02 -5.87 8.79
C GLU A 96 46.62 -4.71 9.61
N THR A 97 45.90 -4.17 10.60
CA THR A 97 46.39 -3.07 11.45
C THR A 97 46.51 -3.50 12.92
N PRO A 98 47.73 -3.68 13.48
CA PRO A 98 47.87 -3.94 14.91
C PRO A 98 47.74 -2.62 15.69
N ALA A 99 46.66 -2.53 16.47
CA ALA A 99 46.47 -1.68 17.66
C ALA A 99 46.86 -0.18 17.59
N SER A 100 45.85 0.68 17.52
CA SER A 100 45.70 1.81 18.46
C SER A 100 44.26 2.32 18.49
N ALA A 101 43.77 2.63 19.70
CA ALA A 101 42.47 3.19 20.08
C ALA A 101 41.32 2.17 20.34
N GLU A 102 41.45 1.53 21.50
CA GLU A 102 40.49 1.54 22.63
C GLU A 102 39.00 1.25 22.39
N GLU A 103 38.55 0.24 23.14
CA GLU A 103 37.17 0.01 23.51
C GLU A 103 36.56 1.27 24.14
N GLU A 104 35.51 1.83 23.54
CA GLU A 104 34.55 2.63 24.29
C GLU A 104 33.20 1.91 24.29
N LYS A 105 33.00 1.18 25.39
CA LYS A 105 31.72 0.66 25.85
C LYS A 105 30.74 1.83 26.02
N VAL A 106 29.75 1.96 25.14
CA VAL A 106 28.57 2.76 25.47
C VAL A 106 27.68 1.90 26.37
N ASN A 107 27.91 2.01 27.67
CA ASN A 107 27.02 1.49 28.70
C ASN A 107 26.00 2.58 29.10
N GLU A 108 24.76 2.14 29.14
CA GLU A 108 23.57 2.81 29.61
C GLU A 108 23.64 3.00 31.15
N ASN A 109 23.62 4.25 31.64
CA ASN A 109 22.95 4.66 32.89
C ASN A 109 23.15 6.17 33.18
N ASP A 110 22.02 6.86 33.17
CA ASP A 110 21.44 7.65 34.29
C ASP A 110 22.28 8.63 35.12
N SER A 111 21.59 9.69 35.54
CA SER A 111 21.91 10.77 36.50
C SER A 111 22.63 12.02 35.98
N THR A 112 21.80 13.01 35.62
CA THR A 112 21.69 14.34 36.26
C THR A 112 22.91 14.93 36.96
N GLU A 113 23.35 16.08 36.47
CA GLU A 113 23.67 17.34 37.19
C GLU A 113 24.64 18.14 36.30
N ASP A 114 24.12 19.08 35.52
CA ASP A 114 23.87 20.47 35.93
C ASP A 114 25.17 21.24 36.18
N SER A 115 25.54 22.08 35.21
CA SER A 115 26.06 23.44 35.40
C SER A 115 26.77 23.90 34.12
N ASN A 116 26.08 24.72 33.33
CA ASN A 116 26.75 25.89 32.76
C ASN A 116 25.76 27.03 32.62
N THR A 117 25.74 27.81 33.70
CA THR A 117 25.46 29.23 33.72
C THR A 117 26.26 29.94 32.63
N SER A 118 25.55 30.47 31.64
CA SER A 118 25.88 31.76 31.05
C SER A 118 24.71 32.67 31.41
N GLU A 119 24.93 33.52 32.41
CA GLU A 119 24.12 34.67 32.78
C GLU A 119 23.77 35.50 31.52
N GLN A 120 22.47 35.72 31.28
CA GLN A 120 21.71 36.94 31.64
C GLN A 120 21.64 37.94 30.48
N GLU A 121 20.42 38.11 29.97
CA GLU A 121 19.64 39.36 30.04
C GLU A 121 18.18 38.95 29.81
N LEU A 122 17.35 38.87 30.87
CA LEU A 122 16.40 39.92 31.28
C LEU A 122 15.57 40.46 30.09
N LYS A 123 14.25 40.60 30.13
CA LYS A 123 13.15 40.30 31.05
C LYS A 123 11.90 40.82 30.30
N GLU A 124 10.72 40.25 30.61
CA GLU A 124 9.41 40.93 30.65
C GLU A 124 8.97 41.66 29.36
N GLU A 125 7.94 41.22 28.66
CA GLU A 125 6.49 41.36 28.93
C GLU A 125 5.84 40.66 27.70
N GLU A 126 4.71 39.97 27.70
CA GLU A 126 3.50 39.93 28.51
C GLU A 126 2.74 38.64 28.12
#